data_AF-A0A9X9M6Y7-F1
#
_entry.id   AF-A0A9X9M6Y7-F1
#
_cell.length_a   1.000
_cell.length_b   1.000
_cell.length_c   1.000
_cell.angle_alpha   90.00
_cell.angle_beta   90.00
_cell.angle_gamma   90.00
#
_symmetry.space_group_name_H-M   'P 1'
#
loop_
_entity.id
_entity.type
_entity.pdbx_description
1 polymer ?
#
loop_
_entity_poly.entity_id
_entity_poly.type
_entity_poly.pdbx_seq_one_letter_code
_entity_poly.pdbx_strand_id
1 'polypeptide(L)'
;MIHRTGGSLGQVTVEWRVVGGTATEGLDFIGAGDILTFAEGETKKTAILAILDDSEPEDDESIIVSLVYTEGGSRILPSSDTVRVNILANDNVAGIVSFQ
;
A
#
# COMPACT_ATOMS: atom_id res chain seq x y z
N MET A 1 0.79 -7.66 2.69
CA MET A 1 0.02 -8.93 2.53
C MET A 1 -1.33 -8.75 3.20
N ILE A 2 -2.42 -9.23 2.60
CA ILE A 2 -3.78 -9.15 3.14
C ILE A 2 -4.23 -10.55 3.55
N HIS A 3 -4.80 -10.66 4.75
CA HIS A 3 -5.19 -11.91 5.38
C HIS A 3 -6.70 -12.02 5.51
N ARG A 4 -7.26 -13.17 5.13
CA ARG A 4 -8.63 -13.57 5.45
C ARG A 4 -8.58 -14.52 6.66
N THR A 5 -9.25 -14.14 7.75
CA THR A 5 -9.21 -14.86 9.05
C THR A 5 -10.61 -15.21 9.55
N GLY A 6 -10.71 -16.10 10.54
CA GLY A 6 -11.99 -16.57 11.11
C GLY A 6 -12.71 -17.66 10.29
N GLY A 7 -12.44 -17.74 8.98
CA GLY A 7 -12.93 -18.80 8.10
C GLY A 7 -12.60 -18.54 6.64
N SER A 8 -12.78 -19.55 5.78
CA SER A 8 -12.45 -19.49 4.35
C SER A 8 -13.49 -20.15 3.44
N LEU A 9 -14.72 -20.33 3.92
CA LEU A 9 -15.81 -20.90 3.14
C LEU A 9 -16.31 -19.90 2.09
N GLY A 10 -16.50 -20.35 0.85
CA GLY A 10 -16.95 -19.52 -0.26
C GLY A 10 -15.93 -18.46 -0.71
N GLN A 11 -16.23 -17.83 -1.83
CA GLN A 11 -15.42 -16.76 -2.42
C GLN A 11 -15.71 -15.41 -1.75
N VAL A 12 -14.67 -14.61 -1.53
CA VAL A 12 -14.79 -13.23 -1.07
C VAL A 12 -13.87 -12.32 -1.90
N THR A 13 -14.29 -11.07 -2.09
CA THR A 13 -13.47 -10.03 -2.70
C THR A 13 -13.17 -8.96 -1.68
N VAL A 14 -11.99 -8.36 -1.75
CA VAL A 14 -11.63 -7.17 -0.97
C VAL A 14 -10.94 -6.16 -1.88
N GLU A 15 -11.38 -4.92 -1.82
CA GLU A 15 -10.76 -3.80 -2.50
C GLU A 15 -9.80 -3.09 -1.55
N TRP A 16 -8.59 -2.82 -2.01
CA TRP A 16 -7.64 -1.95 -1.32
C TRP A 16 -7.33 -0.74 -2.19
N ARG A 17 -7.03 0.40 -1.56
CA ARG A 17 -6.66 1.65 -2.23
C ARG A 17 -5.62 2.43 -1.45
N VAL A 18 -4.84 3.25 -2.14
CA VAL A 18 -4.14 4.39 -1.52
C VAL A 18 -5.17 5.47 -1.20
N VAL A 19 -5.23 5.89 0.06
CA VAL A 19 -6.24 6.83 0.57
C VAL A 19 -5.64 8.15 1.09
N GLY A 20 -4.31 8.26 1.06
CA GLY A 20 -3.59 9.45 1.49
C GLY A 20 -2.10 9.19 1.59
N GLY A 21 -1.38 10.16 2.16
CA GLY A 21 0.07 10.16 2.18
C GLY A 21 0.62 11.51 1.74
N THR A 22 1.94 11.60 1.65
CA THR A 22 2.67 12.74 1.07
C THR A 22 3.26 12.39 -0.30
N ALA A 23 3.55 11.11 -0.56
CA ALA A 23 4.00 10.61 -1.84
C ALA A 23 2.88 10.67 -2.90
N THR A 24 3.27 10.89 -4.14
CA THR A 24 2.47 11.13 -5.34
C THR A 24 2.52 9.94 -6.29
N GLU A 25 1.35 9.41 -6.67
CA GLU A 25 1.27 8.34 -7.66
C GLU A 25 1.79 8.80 -9.04
N GLY A 26 2.64 7.98 -9.65
CA GLY A 26 3.27 8.24 -10.95
C GLY A 26 4.59 9.00 -10.88
N LEU A 27 4.94 9.57 -9.72
CA LEU A 27 6.25 10.14 -9.43
C LEU A 27 7.02 9.21 -8.48
N ASP A 28 6.44 8.94 -7.31
CA ASP A 28 7.16 8.28 -6.21
C ASP A 28 6.78 6.80 -6.11
N PHE A 29 5.61 6.43 -6.65
CA PHE A 29 5.16 5.04 -6.70
C PHE A 29 4.15 4.76 -7.81
N ILE A 30 3.96 3.48 -8.14
CA ILE A 30 2.86 2.97 -8.97
C ILE A 30 2.04 1.91 -8.24
N GLY A 31 0.73 1.92 -8.52
CA GLY A 31 -0.24 0.96 -7.97
C GLY A 31 -1.02 1.55 -6.80
N ALA A 32 -2.09 2.30 -7.09
CA ALA A 32 -2.97 2.90 -6.07
C ALA A 32 -4.20 2.06 -5.68
N GLY A 33 -4.32 0.80 -6.11
CA GLY A 33 -5.39 -0.08 -5.67
C GLY A 33 -5.67 -1.25 -6.61
N ASP A 34 -6.38 -2.26 -6.09
CA ASP A 34 -6.89 -3.41 -6.84
C ASP A 34 -8.00 -4.13 -6.06
N ILE A 35 -8.75 -5.02 -6.73
CA ILE A 35 -9.70 -5.95 -6.11
C ILE A 35 -9.07 -7.33 -6.04
N LEU A 36 -8.83 -7.81 -4.83
CA LEU A 36 -8.29 -9.14 -4.58
C LEU A 36 -9.43 -10.15 -4.36
N THR A 37 -9.46 -11.21 -5.17
CA THR A 37 -10.43 -12.30 -5.04
C THR A 37 -9.81 -13.47 -4.28
N PHE A 38 -10.31 -13.78 -3.09
CA PHE A 38 -10.00 -15.00 -2.35
C PHE A 38 -10.99 -16.08 -2.77
N ALA A 39 -10.52 -17.11 -3.47
CA ALA A 39 -11.29 -18.32 -3.74
C ALA A 39 -11.59 -19.07 -2.44
N GLU A 40 -12.48 -20.04 -2.51
CA GLU A 40 -12.76 -20.92 -1.36
C GLU A 40 -11.46 -21.58 -0.86
N GLY A 41 -11.24 -21.55 0.45
CA GLY A 41 -10.04 -22.06 1.09
C GLY A 41 -8.83 -21.11 1.08
N GLU A 42 -8.81 -20.07 0.23
CA GLU A 42 -7.71 -19.11 0.22
C GLU A 42 -7.78 -18.16 1.41
N THR A 43 -6.64 -17.94 2.07
CA THR A 43 -6.54 -17.12 3.28
C THR A 43 -5.54 -15.97 3.18
N LYS A 44 -4.79 -15.88 2.08
CA LYS A 44 -3.77 -14.83 1.87
C LYS A 44 -3.76 -14.36 0.43
N LYS A 45 -3.65 -13.05 0.23
CA LYS A 45 -3.34 -12.42 -1.07
C LYS A 45 -2.31 -11.31 -0.88
N THR A 46 -1.62 -10.98 -1.97
CA THR A 46 -0.62 -9.91 -2.00
C THR A 46 -1.16 -8.77 -2.82
N ALA A 47 -1.24 -7.58 -2.22
CA ALA A 47 -1.32 -6.31 -2.92
C ALA A 47 0.10 -5.87 -3.30
N ILE A 48 0.29 -5.40 -4.52
CA ILE A 48 1.59 -4.95 -5.03
C ILE A 48 1.50 -3.43 -5.24
N LEU A 49 2.47 -2.73 -4.66
CA LEU A 49 2.77 -1.33 -4.86
C LEU A 49 4.29 -1.25 -5.10
N ALA A 50 4.72 -0.52 -6.12
CA ALA A 50 6.14 -0.38 -6.45
C ALA A 50 6.59 1.06 -6.25
N ILE A 51 7.70 1.25 -5.53
CA ILE A 51 8.35 2.55 -5.36
C ILE A 51 9.14 2.84 -6.63
N LEU A 52 9.08 4.08 -7.09
CA LEU A 52 9.86 4.59 -8.21
C LEU A 52 11.11 5.27 -7.65
N ASP A 53 12.26 5.00 -8.27
CA ASP A 53 13.54 5.57 -7.90
C ASP A 53 13.90 6.64 -8.93
N ASP A 54 14.32 7.82 -8.47
CA ASP A 54 14.79 8.89 -9.33
C ASP A 54 16.06 9.58 -8.78
N SER A 55 16.31 10.83 -9.16
CA SER A 55 17.50 11.58 -8.74
C SER A 55 17.17 12.94 -8.12
N GLU A 56 15.90 13.23 -7.90
CA GLU A 56 15.47 14.45 -7.23
C GLU A 56 15.70 14.29 -5.72
N PRO A 57 16.28 15.28 -5.03
CA PRO A 57 16.46 15.17 -3.58
C PRO A 57 15.14 15.37 -2.83
N GLU A 58 14.67 14.31 -2.17
CA GLU A 58 13.36 14.27 -1.50
C GLU A 58 13.49 13.96 0.00
N ASP A 59 12.62 14.58 0.81
CA ASP A 59 12.52 14.29 2.26
C ASP A 59 11.66 13.04 2.48
N ASP A 60 11.54 12.58 3.74
CA ASP A 60 10.72 11.42 4.06
C ASP A 60 9.27 11.59 3.57
N GLU A 61 8.80 10.61 2.82
CA GLU A 61 7.43 10.55 2.32
C GLU A 61 6.63 9.38 2.86
N SER A 62 5.32 9.38 2.61
CA SER A 62 4.43 8.34 3.09
C SER A 62 3.31 8.00 2.12
N ILE A 63 2.87 6.75 2.16
CA ILE A 63 1.70 6.23 1.47
C ILE A 63 0.80 5.59 2.52
N ILE A 64 -0.47 5.96 2.54
CA ILE A 64 -1.50 5.36 3.41
C ILE A 64 -2.39 4.47 2.55
N VAL A 65 -2.40 3.18 2.83
CA VAL A 65 -3.20 2.17 2.13
C VAL A 65 -4.29 1.65 3.05
N SER A 66 -5.53 1.58 2.55
CA SER A 66 -6.66 1.03 3.30
C SER A 66 -7.44 -0.01 2.51
N LEU A 67 -8.04 -0.97 3.23
CA LEU A 67 -9.12 -1.83 2.72
C LEU A 67 -10.41 -1.01 2.74
N VAL A 68 -11.06 -0.82 1.60
CA VAL A 68 -12.17 0.13 1.46
C VAL A 68 -13.52 -0.53 1.20
N TYR A 69 -13.51 -1.74 0.65
CA TYR A 69 -14.72 -2.46 0.31
C TYR A 69 -14.50 -3.97 0.32
N THR A 70 -15.55 -4.74 0.61
CA THR A 70 -15.48 -6.20 0.66
C THR A 70 -16.84 -6.82 0.32
N GLU A 71 -16.87 -7.95 -0.40
CA GLU A 71 -18.10 -8.69 -0.72
C GLU A 71 -17.99 -10.17 -0.33
N GLY A 72 -19.03 -10.97 -0.62
CA GLY A 72 -19.07 -12.40 -0.32
C GLY A 72 -19.33 -12.74 1.15
N GLY A 73 -19.92 -11.81 1.90
CA GLY A 73 -20.26 -12.01 3.32
C GLY A 73 -19.08 -11.84 4.29
N SER A 74 -17.94 -11.35 3.80
CA SER A 74 -16.80 -10.94 4.61
C SER A 74 -17.02 -9.59 5.30
N ARG A 75 -16.11 -9.22 6.20
CA ARG A 75 -16.07 -7.93 6.90
C ARG A 75 -14.62 -7.47 7.04
N ILE A 76 -14.37 -6.19 6.76
CA ILE A 76 -13.12 -5.53 7.10
C ILE A 76 -13.09 -5.28 8.61
N LEU A 77 -11.97 -5.61 9.26
CA LEU A 77 -11.77 -5.36 10.68
C LEU A 77 -11.24 -3.92 10.85
N PRO A 78 -12.01 -2.99 11.45
CA PRO A 78 -11.63 -1.58 11.49
C PRO A 78 -10.32 -1.29 12.24
N SER A 79 -9.90 -2.19 13.14
CA SER A 79 -8.65 -2.04 13.88
C SER A 79 -7.42 -2.45 13.07
N SER A 80 -7.58 -2.93 11.83
CA SER A 80 -6.52 -3.51 11.01
C SER A 80 -6.78 -3.31 9.52
N ASP A 81 -7.46 -2.22 9.14
CA ASP A 81 -7.84 -1.93 7.75
C ASP A 81 -6.83 -1.07 7.02
N THR A 82 -5.89 -0.46 7.74
CA THR A 82 -4.99 0.57 7.21
C THR A 82 -3.54 0.25 7.53
N VAL A 83 -2.65 0.49 6.56
CA VAL A 83 -1.20 0.41 6.72
C VAL A 83 -0.55 1.69 6.18
N ARG A 84 0.55 2.11 6.82
CA ARG A 84 1.39 3.21 6.36
C ARG A 84 2.71 2.64 5.84
N VAL A 85 3.08 3.02 4.63
CA VAL A 85 4.40 2.80 4.04
C VAL A 85 5.15 4.12 4.12
N ASN A 86 6.41 4.08 4.55
CA ASN A 86 7.29 5.26 4.54
C ASN A 86 8.35 5.07 3.44
N ILE A 87 8.52 6.09 2.62
CA ILE A 87 9.64 6.21 1.67
C ILE A 87 10.67 7.09 2.38
N LEU A 88 11.88 6.60 2.55
CA LEU A 88 12.90 7.31 3.30
C LEU A 88 13.61 8.31 2.40
N ALA A 89 14.01 9.45 2.97
CA ALA A 89 14.79 10.46 2.28
C ALA A 89 16.02 9.87 1.56
N ASN A 90 16.24 10.30 0.33
CA ASN A 90 17.29 9.85 -0.59
C ASN A 90 17.97 11.06 -1.29
N ASP A 91 18.85 10.74 -2.24
CA ASP A 91 19.46 11.70 -3.18
C ASP A 91 20.13 12.94 -2.60
N ASN A 92 20.63 12.81 -1.36
CA ASN A 92 21.27 13.88 -0.62
C ASN A 92 20.34 15.08 -0.41
N VAL A 93 19.11 14.86 0.06
CA VAL A 93 18.14 15.92 0.41
C VAL A 93 18.72 17.08 1.23
N ALA A 94 19.71 16.81 2.09
CA ALA A 94 20.41 17.82 2.89
C ALA A 94 21.51 18.60 2.12
N GLY A 95 21.73 18.27 0.85
CA GLY A 95 22.79 18.78 0.00
C GLY A 95 24.16 18.15 0.25
N ILE A 96 25.11 18.46 -0.63
CA ILE A 96 26.53 18.13 -0.51
C ILE A 96 27.32 19.44 -0.41
N VAL A 97 28.16 19.57 0.63
CA VAL A 97 29.02 20.76 0.84
C VAL A 97 30.47 20.39 0.55
N SER A 98 31.14 21.15 -0.32
CA SER A 98 32.56 20.94 -0.66
C SER A 98 33.32 22.26 -0.81
N PHE A 99 34.64 22.22 -0.65
CA PHE A 99 35.52 23.32 -1.05
C PHE A 99 35.59 23.41 -2.59
N GLN A 100 35.94 24.60 -3.10
CA GLN A 100 36.20 24.85 -4.52
C GLN A 100 37.68 24.67 -4.86
#